data_AF-A0A3E2UZG3-F1
#
_entry.id   AF-A0A3E2UZG3-F1
#
_cell.length_a   1.000
_cell.length_b   1.000
_cell.length_c   1.000
_cell.angle_alpha   90.00
_cell.angle_beta   90.00
_cell.angle_gamma   90.00
#
_symmetry.space_group_name_H-M   'P 1'
#
loop_
_entity.id
_entity.type
_entity.pdbx_description
1 polymer ?
#
loop_
_entity_poly.entity_id
_entity_poly.type
_entity_poly.pdbx_seq_one_letter_code
_entity_poly.pdbx_strand_id
1 'polypeptide(L)'
;MDPQNRSEHDRYVLLDRLLSDCRYFLGAGHRSDACLWAGNVQSQAQTMRSLWASLPEDCKPTWTTLEKINQYVEEMQRCEIY
;
A
#
# COMPACT_ATOMS: atom_id res chain seq x y z
N MET A 1 -8.83 8.40 11.49
CA MET A 1 -9.68 7.94 10.36
C MET A 1 -9.41 6.45 10.22
N ASP A 2 -10.37 5.61 10.57
CA ASP A 2 -10.19 4.16 10.49
C ASP A 2 -10.35 3.71 9.02
N PRO A 3 -9.28 3.20 8.37
CA PRO A 3 -9.32 2.88 6.94
C PRO A 3 -10.20 1.66 6.64
N GLN A 4 -10.56 0.85 7.64
CA GLN A 4 -11.34 -0.37 7.47
C GLN A 4 -12.86 -0.13 7.51
N ASN A 5 -13.30 0.97 8.11
CA ASN A 5 -14.73 1.28 8.28
C ASN A 5 -15.34 2.08 7.11
N ARG A 6 -14.71 2.04 5.92
CA ARG A 6 -15.20 2.72 4.71
C ARG A 6 -15.86 1.74 3.73
N SER A 7 -16.65 2.28 2.80
CA SER A 7 -17.26 1.49 1.73
C SER A 7 -16.22 0.70 0.92
N GLU A 8 -16.64 -0.39 0.28
CA GLU A 8 -15.76 -1.22 -0.56
C GLU A 8 -14.99 -0.40 -1.61
N HIS A 9 -15.68 0.55 -2.23
CA HIS A 9 -15.09 1.48 -3.18
C HIS A 9 -13.98 2.34 -2.56
N ASP A 10 -14.18 2.88 -1.36
CA ASP A 10 -13.15 3.66 -0.67
C ASP A 10 -11.93 2.82 -0.33
N ARG A 11 -12.13 1.56 0.08
CA ARG A 11 -11.03 0.63 0.37
C ARG A 11 -10.22 0.32 -0.89
N TYR A 12 -10.90 0.16 -2.02
CA TYR A 12 -10.29 -0.04 -3.33
C TYR A 12 -9.49 1.19 -3.78
N VAL A 13 -10.06 2.39 -3.69
CA VAL A 13 -9.37 3.65 -4.05
C VAL A 13 -8.20 3.92 -3.10
N LEU A 14 -8.36 3.62 -1.81
CA LEU A 14 -7.28 3.75 -0.82
C LEU A 14 -6.12 2.79 -1.12
N LEU A 15 -6.41 1.55 -1.52
CA LEU A 15 -5.40 0.58 -1.93
C LEU A 15 -4.62 1.05 -3.16
N ASP A 16 -5.31 1.59 -4.17
CA ASP A 16 -4.65 2.16 -5.35
C ASP A 16 -3.75 3.35 -4.98
N ARG A 17 -4.25 4.25 -4.12
CA ARG A 17 -3.46 5.39 -3.62
C ARG A 17 -2.19 4.92 -2.91
N LEU A 18 -2.30 3.93 -2.01
CA LEU A 18 -1.18 3.34 -1.28
C LEU A 18 -0.12 2.75 -2.24
N LEU A 19 -0.55 2.02 -3.28
CA LEU A 19 0.36 1.50 -4.31
C LEU A 19 1.01 2.62 -5.12
N SER A 20 0.29 3.69 -5.40
CA SER A 20 0.85 4.84 -6.10
C SER A 20 1.90 5.54 -5.25
N ASP A 21 1.71 5.65 -3.93
CA ASP A 21 2.73 6.16 -3.00
C ASP A 21 3.96 5.24 -2.95
N CYS A 22 3.79 3.91 -2.94
CA CYS A 22 4.92 2.98 -3.00
C CYS A 22 5.73 3.13 -4.29
N ARG A 23 5.06 3.21 -5.44
CA ARG A 23 5.70 3.45 -6.74
C ARG A 23 6.44 4.79 -6.77
N TYR A 24 5.83 5.82 -6.18
CA TYR A 24 6.47 7.13 -6.08
C TYR A 24 7.72 7.06 -5.21
N PHE A 25 7.63 6.48 -4.00
CA PHE A 25 8.74 6.32 -3.07
C PHE A 25 9.95 5.59 -3.68
N LEU A 26 9.71 4.48 -4.40
CA LEU A 26 10.76 3.67 -5.04
C LEU A 26 11.36 4.33 -6.29
N GLY A 27 10.59 5.16 -6.99
CA GLY A 27 11.00 5.86 -8.19
C GLY A 27 11.47 7.29 -7.93
N ALA A 28 10.55 8.24 -8.10
CA ALA A 28 10.85 9.68 -8.14
C ALA A 28 10.76 10.39 -6.77
N GLY A 29 10.24 9.73 -5.75
CA GLY A 29 9.94 10.28 -4.42
C GLY A 29 11.13 10.28 -3.46
N HIS A 30 12.33 9.97 -3.95
CA HIS A 30 13.57 10.07 -3.20
C HIS A 30 13.52 9.36 -1.83
N ARG A 31 12.78 8.24 -1.75
CA ARG A 31 12.59 7.45 -0.53
C ARG A 31 12.13 8.25 0.69
N SER A 32 11.34 9.30 0.48
CA SER A 32 10.80 10.12 1.57
C SER A 32 9.54 9.48 2.16
N ASP A 33 9.62 9.11 3.43
CA ASP A 33 8.50 8.59 4.23
C ASP A 33 7.34 9.60 4.38
N ALA A 34 7.64 10.90 4.28
CA ALA A 34 6.66 11.98 4.28
C ALA A 34 5.65 11.91 3.12
N CYS A 35 5.99 11.21 2.03
CA CYS A 35 5.05 10.98 0.92
C CYS A 35 4.15 9.77 1.15
N LEU A 36 4.44 8.93 2.15
CA LEU A 36 3.63 7.75 2.43
C LEU A 36 2.38 8.13 3.22
N TRP A 37 1.24 7.65 2.76
CA TRP A 37 -0.03 7.84 3.46
C TRP A 37 0.03 7.36 4.92
N ALA A 38 0.70 6.24 5.19
CA ALA A 38 0.87 5.69 6.52
C ALA A 38 2.09 6.26 7.30
N GLY A 39 2.86 7.16 6.69
CA GLY A 39 4.01 7.84 7.31
C GLY A 39 5.27 7.00 7.49
N ASN A 40 5.25 5.68 7.23
CA ASN A 40 6.45 4.83 7.16
C ASN A 40 6.15 3.56 6.36
N VAL A 41 7.19 2.90 5.85
CA VAL A 41 7.07 1.70 5.01
C VAL A 41 6.36 0.58 5.72
N GLN A 42 6.66 0.33 7.00
CA GLN A 42 6.08 -0.78 7.76
C GLN A 42 4.57 -0.60 7.96
N SER A 43 4.13 0.62 8.30
CA SER A 43 2.73 0.97 8.50
C SER A 43 1.97 0.97 7.17
N GLN A 44 2.63 1.41 6.09
CA GLN A 44 2.08 1.35 4.72
C GLN A 44 1.84 -0.12 4.33
N ALA A 45 2.85 -0.97 4.51
CA ALA A 45 2.79 -2.41 4.25
C ALA A 45 1.66 -3.11 5.02
N GLN A 46 1.58 -2.84 6.33
CA GLN A 46 0.56 -3.42 7.20
C GLN A 46 -0.83 -2.97 6.78
N THR A 47 -1.00 -1.68 6.46
CA THR A 47 -2.28 -1.12 5.98
C THR A 47 -2.69 -1.75 4.66
N MET A 48 -1.78 -1.88 3.69
CA MET A 48 -2.06 -2.50 2.40
C MET A 48 -2.46 -3.97 2.53
N ARG A 49 -1.72 -4.75 3.33
CA ARG A 49 -2.04 -6.15 3.59
C ARG A 49 -3.39 -6.29 4.30
N SER A 50 -3.66 -5.42 5.27
CA SER A 50 -4.90 -5.43 6.01
C SER A 50 -6.09 -5.07 5.11
N LEU A 51 -5.97 -4.02 4.28
CA LEU A 51 -6.99 -3.66 3.29
C LEU A 51 -7.24 -4.79 2.29
N TRP A 52 -6.18 -5.38 1.75
CA TRP A 52 -6.29 -6.51 0.81
C TRP A 52 -6.97 -7.72 1.46
N ALA A 53 -6.64 -8.05 2.71
CA ALA A 53 -7.26 -9.14 3.45
C ALA A 53 -8.72 -8.85 3.84
N SER A 54 -9.08 -7.58 4.04
CA SER A 54 -10.44 -7.15 4.33
C SER A 54 -11.33 -7.07 3.08
N LEU A 55 -10.76 -7.03 1.88
CA LEU A 55 -11.53 -7.03 0.63
C LEU A 55 -12.05 -8.44 0.34
N PRO A 56 -13.36 -8.60 0.02
CA PRO A 56 -13.89 -9.90 -0.38
C PRO A 56 -13.25 -10.35 -1.70
N GLU A 57 -13.14 -11.66 -1.89
CA GLU A 57 -12.45 -12.23 -3.07
C GLU A 57 -13.08 -11.79 -4.39
N ASP A 58 -14.39 -11.56 -4.39
CA ASP A 58 -15.18 -11.06 -5.51
C ASP A 58 -14.83 -9.61 -5.90
N CYS A 59 -14.36 -8.81 -4.93
CA CYS A 59 -13.93 -7.42 -5.14
C CYS A 59 -12.41 -7.26 -5.17
N LYS A 60 -11.63 -8.35 -5.26
CA LYS A 60 -10.17 -8.24 -5.39
C LYS A 60 -9.84 -7.57 -6.73
N PRO A 61 -9.06 -6.46 -6.73
CA PRO A 61 -8.68 -5.80 -7.96
C PRO A 61 -7.84 -6.69 -8.87
N THR A 62 -8.01 -6.54 -10.18
CA THR A 62 -7.23 -7.29 -11.19
C THR A 62 -5.85 -6.69 -11.47
N TRP A 63 -5.63 -5.42 -11.11
CA TRP A 63 -4.38 -4.68 -11.35
C TRP A 63 -3.34 -4.85 -10.24
N THR A 64 -3.69 -5.46 -9.11
CA THR A 64 -2.75 -5.74 -8.02
C THR A 64 -3.08 -7.07 -7.36
N THR A 65 -2.08 -7.68 -6.73
CA THR A 65 -2.21 -8.94 -5.99
C THR A 65 -1.44 -8.84 -4.69
N LEU A 66 -1.75 -9.74 -3.73
CA LEU A 66 -1.00 -9.83 -2.48
C LEU A 66 0.52 -9.96 -2.72
N GLU A 67 0.92 -10.71 -3.76
CA GLU A 67 2.31 -10.85 -4.17
C GLU A 67 2.93 -9.51 -4.61
N LYS A 68 2.20 -8.73 -5.41
CA LYS A 68 2.64 -7.39 -5.84
C LYS A 68 2.82 -6.47 -4.63
N ILE A 69 1.89 -6.51 -3.69
CA ILE A 69 1.97 -5.75 -2.43
C ILE A 69 3.22 -6.17 -1.66
N ASN A 70 3.48 -7.47 -1.52
CA ASN A 70 4.66 -7.98 -0.84
C ASN A 70 5.97 -7.54 -1.51
N GLN A 71 6.05 -7.60 -2.84
CA GLN A 71 7.21 -7.11 -3.58
C GLN A 71 7.49 -5.63 -3.29
N TYR A 72 6.47 -4.77 -3.35
CA TYR A 72 6.65 -3.34 -3.03
C TYR A 72 7.18 -3.14 -1.60
N VAL A 73 6.65 -3.89 -0.63
CA VAL A 73 7.09 -3.82 0.77
C VAL A 73 8.55 -4.24 0.90
N GLU A 74 8.94 -5.35 0.27
CA GLU A 74 10.33 -5.83 0.30
C GLU A 74 11.29 -4.83 -0.36
N GLU A 75 10.93 -4.25 -1.50
CA GLU A 75 11.76 -3.24 -2.17
C GLU A 75 11.90 -1.96 -1.35
N MET A 76 10.82 -1.51 -0.70
CA MET A 76 10.85 -0.34 0.16
C MET A 76 11.67 -0.59 1.43
N GLN A 77 11.50 -1.74 2.08
CA GLN A 77 12.30 -2.13 3.25
C GLN A 77 13.78 -2.28 2.90
N ARG A 78 14.10 -2.81 1.71
CA ARG A 78 15.47 -2.91 1.23
C ARG A 78 16.13 -1.54 1.02
N CYS A 79 15.34 -0.51 0.70
CA CYS A 79 15.82 0.86 0.53
C CYS A 79 16.00 1.63 1.85
N GLU A 80 15.33 1.25 2.94
CA GLU A 80 15.49 1.87 4.27
C GLU A 80 16.79 1.48 4.98
N ILE A 81 17.45 0.40 4.55
CA ILE A 81 18.64 -0.17 5.22
C ILE A 81 19.97 0.42 4.69
N TYR A 82 19.94 1.44 3.82
CA TYR A 82 21.13 2.08 3.24
C TYR A 82 21.25 3.56 3.54
#